data_AF-A0A919UQ38-F1
#
_entry.id   AF-A0A919UQ38-F1
#
_cell.length_a   1.000
_cell.length_b   1.000
_cell.length_c   1.000
_cell.angle_alpha   90.00
_cell.angle_beta   90.00
_cell.angle_gamma   90.00
#
_symmetry.space_group_name_H-M   'P 1'
#
loop_
_entity.id
_entity.type
_entity.pdbx_description
1 polymer ?
#
loop_
_entity_poly.entity_id
_entity_poly.type
_entity_poly.pdbx_seq_one_letter_code
_entity_poly.pdbx_strand_id
1 'polypeptide(L)'
;MSDERDYWQEYKDEQLMGPPREEPDWDDDYPVDLDEVQTRHEAAMRTESTAIGEDAQFVMWEAVPRLIAELRAARADLGRWQSLARRYEYAITADGSVPPQDAPLVAPEATDPVVNDPSLGKAWQRAVLLPEWTELGLPPF
;
A
#
# COMPACT_ATOMS: atom_id res chain seq x y z
N MET A 1 -8.23 47.01 -31.49
CA MET A 1 -9.48 46.24 -31.64
C MET A 1 -9.12 44.83 -31.23
N SER A 2 -9.15 44.55 -29.92
CA SER A 2 -8.99 43.19 -29.41
C SER A 2 -10.24 42.42 -29.81
N ASP A 3 -10.00 41.29 -30.48
CA ASP A 3 -10.99 40.48 -31.15
C ASP A 3 -11.83 39.77 -30.10
N GLU A 4 -13.16 39.76 -30.23
CA GLU A 4 -14.09 39.07 -29.32
C GLU A 4 -13.73 37.59 -29.11
N ARG A 5 -12.92 37.00 -30.00
CA ARG A 5 -12.38 35.65 -29.87
C ARG A 5 -11.47 35.47 -28.66
N ASP A 6 -10.65 36.46 -28.33
CA ASP A 6 -9.75 36.39 -27.16
C ASP A 6 -10.57 36.37 -25.85
N TYR A 7 -11.66 37.14 -25.81
CA TYR A 7 -12.57 37.19 -24.66
C TYR A 7 -13.29 35.86 -24.43
N TRP A 8 -13.70 35.16 -25.49
CA TRP A 8 -14.34 33.85 -25.38
C TRP A 8 -13.37 32.69 -25.12
N GLN A 9 -12.08 32.86 -25.45
CA GLN A 9 -11.04 31.89 -25.14
C GLN A 9 -10.67 31.94 -23.65
N GLU A 10 -10.48 33.15 -23.12
CA GLU A 10 -10.15 33.39 -21.71
C GLU A 10 -11.28 32.93 -20.78
N TYR A 11 -12.54 33.18 -21.16
CA TYR A 11 -13.73 32.70 -20.43
C TYR A 11 -13.88 31.17 -20.43
N LYS A 12 -13.40 30.48 -21.47
CA LYS A 12 -13.41 29.02 -21.55
C LYS A 12 -12.33 28.41 -20.65
N ASP A 13 -11.15 29.02 -20.61
CA ASP A 13 -10.06 28.55 -19.76
C ASP A 13 -10.37 28.78 -18.27
N GLU A 14 -11.03 29.89 -17.92
CA GLU A 14 -11.51 30.15 -16.55
C GLU A 14 -12.65 29.20 -16.11
N GLN A 15 -13.55 28.78 -17.02
CA GLN A 15 -14.58 27.80 -16.68
C GLN A 15 -14.06 26.35 -16.61
N LEU A 16 -13.01 26.01 -17.36
CA LEU A 16 -12.36 24.70 -17.31
C LEU A 16 -11.47 24.54 -16.08
N MET A 17 -10.93 25.66 -15.57
CA MET A 17 -10.20 25.74 -14.30
C MET A 17 -11.15 26.16 -13.18
N GLY A 18 -12.18 25.33 -12.93
CA GLY A 18 -12.89 25.40 -11.65
C GLY A 18 -11.89 25.40 -10.49
N PRO A 19 -12.21 26.02 -9.34
CA PRO A 19 -11.30 26.06 -8.20
C PRO A 19 -10.76 24.65 -7.96
N PRO A 20 -9.46 24.48 -7.61
CA PRO A 20 -8.94 23.17 -7.27
C PRO A 20 -9.92 22.58 -6.27
N ARG A 21 -10.56 21.46 -6.63
CA ARG A 21 -11.44 20.78 -5.70
C ARG A 21 -10.54 20.41 -4.54
N GLU A 22 -10.69 21.13 -3.43
CA GLU A 22 -10.13 20.71 -2.17
C GLU A 22 -10.61 19.28 -1.99
N GLU A 23 -9.66 18.34 -1.89
CA GLU A 23 -10.00 16.98 -1.52
C GLU A 23 -10.79 17.11 -0.21
N PRO A 24 -12.02 16.58 -0.14
CA PRO A 24 -12.81 16.77 1.06
C PRO A 24 -12.01 16.23 2.24
N ASP A 25 -12.02 16.99 3.33
CA ASP A 25 -11.36 16.62 4.59
C ASP A 25 -12.14 15.43 5.17
N TRP A 26 -11.78 14.24 4.71
CA TRP A 26 -12.37 13.01 5.19
C TRP A 26 -11.79 12.71 6.56
N ASP A 27 -12.67 12.44 7.52
CA ASP A 27 -12.26 11.96 8.83
C ASP A 27 -11.64 10.57 8.66
N ASP A 28 -10.30 10.51 8.56
CA ASP A 28 -9.49 9.32 8.33
C ASP A 28 -9.64 8.27 9.46
N ASP A 29 -10.23 8.68 10.60
CA ASP A 29 -10.41 7.83 11.78
C ASP A 29 -11.54 6.79 11.63
N TYR A 30 -12.39 6.92 10.61
CA TYR A 30 -13.47 5.97 10.35
C TYR A 30 -13.28 5.29 8.98
N PRO A 31 -13.39 3.95 8.88
CA PRO A 31 -13.43 3.29 7.59
C PRO A 31 -14.75 3.57 6.86
N VAL A 32 -14.74 3.53 5.53
CA VAL A 32 -15.95 3.59 4.70
C VAL A 32 -16.88 2.42 5.06
N ASP A 33 -18.12 2.74 5.41
CA ASP A 33 -19.16 1.73 5.58
C ASP A 33 -19.62 1.23 4.19
N LEU A 34 -19.12 0.05 3.81
CA LEU A 34 -19.43 -0.58 2.53
C LEU A 34 -20.92 -0.94 2.38
N ASP A 35 -21.60 -1.25 3.49
CA ASP A 35 -23.02 -1.63 3.48
C ASP A 35 -23.89 -0.39 3.22
N GLU A 36 -23.52 0.76 3.81
CA GLU A 36 -24.16 2.05 3.51
C GLU A 36 -23.95 2.45 2.05
N VAL A 37 -22.71 2.35 1.55
CA VAL A 37 -22.38 2.69 0.16
C VAL A 37 -23.16 1.79 -0.80
N GLN A 38 -23.24 0.49 -0.53
CA GLN A 38 -24.02 -0.43 -1.36
C GLN A 38 -25.51 -0.07 -1.36
N THR A 39 -26.08 0.18 -0.18
CA THR A 39 -27.50 0.53 -0.04
C THR A 39 -27.85 1.81 -0.82
N ARG A 40 -27.04 2.85 -0.70
CA ARG A 40 -27.25 4.12 -1.41
C ARG A 40 -26.97 4.00 -2.90
N HIS A 41 -25.98 3.21 -3.32
CA HIS A 41 -25.75 2.91 -4.73
C HIS A 41 -26.95 2.20 -5.37
N GLU A 42 -27.54 1.21 -4.69
CA GLU A 42 -28.75 0.55 -5.18
C GLU A 42 -29.94 1.50 -5.26
N ALA A 43 -30.09 2.43 -4.32
CA ALA A 43 -31.12 3.48 -4.37
C ALA A 43 -30.90 4.45 -5.54
N ALA A 44 -29.65 4.88 -5.76
CA ALA A 44 -29.26 5.71 -6.89
C ALA A 44 -29.58 5.03 -8.23
N MET A 45 -29.31 3.72 -8.36
CA MET A 45 -29.54 2.95 -9.59
C MET A 45 -31.03 2.70 -9.90
N ARG A 46 -31.91 2.76 -8.89
CA ARG A 46 -33.37 2.62 -9.07
C ARG A 46 -34.06 3.94 -9.44
N THR A 47 -33.34 5.06 -9.38
CA THR A 47 -33.91 6.38 -9.63
C THR A 47 -33.91 6.69 -11.13
N GLU A 48 -35.08 6.70 -11.77
CA GLU A 48 -35.26 7.04 -13.20
C GLU A 48 -35.25 8.56 -13.48
N SER A 49 -34.91 9.38 -12.49
CA SER A 49 -34.93 10.84 -12.57
C SER A 49 -33.76 11.39 -13.39
N THR A 50 -34.01 12.43 -14.18
CA THR A 50 -32.98 13.20 -14.92
C THR A 50 -32.14 14.12 -14.03
N ALA A 51 -32.55 14.32 -12.77
CA ALA A 51 -31.75 15.01 -11.77
C ALA A 51 -30.92 14.00 -10.97
N ILE A 52 -29.63 14.27 -10.76
CA ILE A 52 -28.76 13.47 -9.91
C ILE A 52 -29.28 13.56 -8.47
N GLY A 53 -29.98 12.52 -8.02
CA GLY A 53 -30.53 12.41 -6.66
C GLY A 53 -29.44 12.38 -5.60
N GLU A 54 -29.81 12.69 -4.35
CA GLU A 54 -28.89 12.78 -3.21
C GLU A 54 -28.02 11.52 -3.04
N ASP A 55 -28.58 10.33 -3.26
CA ASP A 55 -27.85 9.07 -3.20
C ASP A 55 -26.77 8.96 -4.29
N ALA A 56 -27.07 9.42 -5.50
CA ALA A 56 -26.10 9.43 -6.60
C ALA A 56 -24.99 10.47 -6.35
N GLN A 57 -25.31 11.59 -5.71
CA GLN A 57 -24.31 12.58 -5.30
C GLN A 57 -23.40 12.02 -4.20
N PHE A 58 -23.97 11.40 -3.17
CA PHE A 58 -23.21 10.76 -2.10
C PHE A 58 -22.22 9.73 -2.67
N VAL A 59 -22.69 8.83 -3.56
CA VAL A 59 -21.82 7.81 -4.15
C VAL A 59 -20.67 8.44 -4.95
N MET A 60 -20.97 9.42 -5.81
CA MET A 60 -20.00 10.00 -6.72
C MET A 60 -19.01 10.96 -6.06
N TRP A 61 -19.48 11.78 -5.12
CA TRP A 61 -18.70 12.87 -4.53
C TRP A 61 -18.08 12.50 -3.19
N GLU A 62 -18.63 11.52 -2.48
CA GLU A 62 -18.17 11.14 -1.14
C GLU A 62 -17.62 9.73 -1.10
N ALA A 63 -18.44 8.72 -1.43
CA ALA A 63 -18.06 7.32 -1.27
C ALA A 63 -16.91 6.91 -2.22
N VAL A 64 -17.02 7.22 -3.51
CA VAL A 64 -16.02 6.80 -4.51
C VAL A 64 -14.62 7.38 -4.23
N PRO A 65 -14.45 8.69 -3.98
CA PRO A 65 -13.14 9.24 -3.64
C PRO A 65 -12.53 8.59 -2.39
N ARG A 66 -13.34 8.38 -1.35
CA ARG A 66 -12.88 7.76 -0.09
C ARG A 66 -12.48 6.30 -0.27
N LEU A 67 -13.26 5.51 -1.02
CA LEU A 67 -12.92 4.13 -1.40
C LEU A 67 -11.62 4.05 -2.21
N ILE A 68 -11.38 5.01 -3.12
CA ILE A 68 -10.14 5.07 -3.89
C ILE A 68 -8.95 5.38 -2.96
N ALA A 69 -9.11 6.30 -2.02
CA ALA A 69 -8.08 6.63 -1.03
C ALA A 69 -7.73 5.41 -0.17
N GLU A 70 -8.73 4.73 0.40
CA GLU A 70 -8.53 3.50 1.18
C GLU A 70 -7.86 2.39 0.35
N LEU A 71 -8.26 2.20 -0.91
CA LEU A 71 -7.63 1.21 -1.78
C LEU A 71 -6.15 1.53 -2.05
N ARG A 72 -5.79 2.80 -2.21
CA ARG A 72 -4.39 3.23 -2.39
C ARG A 72 -3.58 2.98 -1.11
N ALA A 73 -4.15 3.30 0.06
CA ALA A 73 -3.52 3.02 1.35
C ALA A 73 -3.29 1.51 1.55
N ALA A 74 -4.34 0.70 1.33
CA ALA A 74 -4.26 -0.75 1.43
C ALA A 74 -3.23 -1.35 0.44
N ARG A 75 -3.12 -0.82 -0.78
CA ARG A 75 -2.08 -1.24 -1.74
C ARG A 75 -0.67 -0.84 -1.27
N ALA A 76 -0.50 0.34 -0.70
CA ALA A 76 0.77 0.77 -0.14
C ALA A 76 1.18 -0.14 1.03
N ASP A 77 0.25 -0.46 1.92
CA ASP A 77 0.48 -1.41 3.01
C ASP A 77 0.82 -2.80 2.50
N LEU A 78 0.07 -3.33 1.54
CA LEU A 78 0.38 -4.62 0.93
C LEU A 78 1.79 -4.61 0.33
N GLY A 79 2.19 -3.54 -0.36
CA GLY A 79 3.54 -3.37 -0.88
C GLY A 79 4.59 -3.36 0.23
N ARG A 80 4.32 -2.66 1.34
CA ARG A 80 5.19 -2.67 2.53
C ARG A 80 5.34 -4.09 3.10
N TRP A 81 4.23 -4.80 3.34
CA TRP A 81 4.25 -6.16 3.87
C TRP A 81 4.96 -7.15 2.95
N GLN A 82 4.70 -7.08 1.63
CA GLN A 82 5.39 -7.91 0.64
C GLN A 82 6.89 -7.61 0.59
N SER A 83 7.30 -6.36 0.82
CA SER A 83 8.72 -6.00 0.91
C SER A 83 9.38 -6.60 2.16
N LEU A 84 8.66 -6.68 3.29
CA LEU A 84 9.14 -7.31 4.53
C LEU A 84 9.25 -8.82 4.39
N ALA A 85 8.32 -9.48 3.68
CA ALA A 85 8.38 -10.92 3.40
C ALA A 85 9.63 -11.33 2.60
N ARG A 86 10.24 -10.40 1.86
CA ARG A 86 11.47 -10.61 1.09
C ARG A 86 12.74 -10.20 1.83
N ARG A 87 12.62 -9.71 3.08
CA ARG A 87 13.77 -9.39 3.92
C ARG A 87 14.13 -10.62 4.74
N TYR A 88 15.41 -10.91 4.75
CA TYR A 88 15.99 -11.97 5.55
C TYR A 88 16.76 -11.38 6.73
N GLU A 89 16.63 -12.04 7.86
CA GLU A 89 17.50 -11.86 9.02
C GLU A 89 18.52 -12.99 9.02
N TYR A 90 19.73 -12.69 9.48
CA TYR A 90 20.84 -13.63 9.49
C TYR A 90 21.40 -13.77 10.90
N ALA A 91 21.80 -14.98 11.26
CA ALA A 91 22.44 -15.28 12.52
C ALA A 91 23.54 -16.33 12.33
N ILE A 92 24.53 -16.32 13.23
CA ILE A 92 25.62 -17.29 13.25
C ILE A 92 25.66 -17.95 14.63
N THR A 93 25.70 -19.28 14.65
CA THR A 93 25.90 -20.06 15.87
C THR A 93 27.21 -20.83 15.81
N ALA A 94 28.05 -20.66 16.83
CA ALA A 94 29.36 -21.30 16.88
C ALA A 94 29.27 -22.83 17.08
N ASP A 95 28.24 -23.28 17.79
CA ASP A 95 27.99 -24.69 18.10
C ASP A 95 27.09 -25.40 17.06
N GLY A 96 26.65 -24.66 16.04
CA GLY A 96 25.76 -25.17 15.00
C GLY A 96 24.32 -25.44 15.47
N SER A 97 23.94 -24.97 16.66
CA SER A 97 22.54 -25.02 17.11
C SER A 97 21.67 -24.08 16.28
N VAL A 98 20.37 -24.38 16.20
CA VAL A 98 19.40 -23.45 15.59
C VAL A 98 19.32 -22.19 16.48
N PRO A 99 19.45 -20.97 15.92
CA PRO A 99 19.41 -19.76 16.73
C PRO A 99 18.07 -19.62 17.47
N PRO A 100 18.06 -19.11 18.71
CA PRO A 100 16.83 -18.70 19.36
C PRO A 100 16.16 -17.53 18.62
N GLN A 101 14.89 -17.23 18.95
CA GLN A 101 14.12 -16.18 18.25
C GLN A 101 14.72 -14.78 18.40
N ASP A 102 15.41 -14.54 19.51
CA ASP A 102 16.08 -13.30 19.91
C ASP A 102 17.60 -13.34 19.70
N ALA A 103 18.09 -14.27 18.88
CA ALA A 103 19.52 -14.38 18.57
C ALA A 103 20.07 -13.06 18.00
N PRO A 104 21.32 -12.69 18.34
CA PRO A 104 21.98 -11.52 17.75
C PRO A 104 22.02 -11.63 16.23
N LEU A 105 21.50 -10.62 15.56
CA LEU A 105 21.48 -10.56 14.10
C LEU A 105 22.81 -10.06 13.55
N VAL A 106 23.22 -10.61 12.42
CA VAL A 106 24.41 -10.20 11.67
C VAL A 106 24.04 -9.68 10.29
N ALA A 107 24.95 -8.91 9.70
CA ALA A 107 24.82 -8.51 8.30
C ALA A 107 24.99 -9.75 7.39
N PRO A 108 24.30 -9.81 6.22
CA PRO A 108 24.41 -10.93 5.30
C PRO A 108 25.86 -11.23 4.90
N GLU A 109 26.68 -10.20 4.68
CA GLU A 109 28.10 -10.34 4.28
C GLU A 109 28.96 -11.01 5.37
N ALA A 110 28.54 -10.94 6.63
CA ALA A 110 29.22 -11.62 7.73
C ALA A 110 28.98 -13.15 7.71
N THR A 111 27.98 -13.63 6.97
CA THR A 111 27.69 -15.07 6.84
C THR A 111 28.60 -15.76 5.82
N ASP A 112 29.13 -15.03 4.82
CA ASP A 112 29.94 -15.60 3.74
C ASP A 112 31.14 -16.41 4.24
N PRO A 113 31.95 -15.95 5.21
CA PRO A 113 33.08 -16.74 5.71
C PRO A 113 32.63 -18.03 6.39
N VAL A 114 31.50 -18.02 7.10
CA VAL A 114 30.98 -19.18 7.84
C VAL A 114 30.38 -20.21 6.89
N VAL A 115 29.70 -19.76 5.83
CA VAL A 115 29.19 -20.63 4.77
C VAL A 115 30.34 -21.33 4.03
N ASN A 116 31.47 -20.63 3.82
CA ASN A 116 32.64 -21.17 3.12
C ASN A 116 33.57 -22.00 4.02
N ASP A 117 33.59 -21.75 5.33
CA ASP A 117 34.36 -22.49 6.33
C ASP A 117 33.48 -22.93 7.51
N PRO A 118 32.92 -24.16 7.44
CA PRO A 118 32.06 -24.71 8.50
C PRO A 118 32.74 -24.87 9.87
N SER A 119 34.07 -24.73 9.97
CA SER A 119 34.76 -24.75 11.26
C SER A 119 34.51 -23.48 12.09
N LEU A 120 34.02 -22.40 11.46
CA LEU A 120 33.70 -21.13 12.10
C LEU A 120 32.29 -21.11 12.73
N GLY A 121 31.45 -22.12 12.45
CA GLY A 121 30.09 -22.25 12.95
C GLY A 121 29.09 -22.57 11.84
N LYS A 122 27.81 -22.27 12.09
CA LYS A 122 26.74 -22.36 11.09
C LYS A 122 26.06 -21.01 10.88
N ALA A 123 25.81 -20.69 9.62
CA ALA A 123 25.01 -19.53 9.23
C ALA A 123 23.55 -19.92 9.04
N TRP A 124 22.65 -19.04 9.43
CA TRP A 124 21.20 -19.24 9.36
C TRP A 124 20.54 -18.01 8.76
N GLN A 125 19.41 -18.23 8.09
CA GLN A 125 18.52 -17.17 7.64
C GLN A 125 17.08 -17.48 8.02
N ARG A 126 16.29 -16.42 8.23
CA ARG A 126 14.82 -16.50 8.28
C ARG A 126 14.23 -15.29 7.58
N ALA A 127 13.02 -15.42 7.03
CA ALA A 127 12.27 -14.24 6.62
C ALA A 127 11.82 -13.47 7.86
N VAL A 128 11.86 -12.14 7.85
CA VAL A 128 11.46 -11.30 9.01
C VAL A 128 10.06 -11.65 9.55
N LEU A 129 9.17 -12.11 8.68
CA LEU A 129 7.78 -12.46 9.04
C LEU A 129 7.59 -13.93 9.44
N LEU A 130 8.62 -14.76 9.37
CA LEU A 130 8.55 -16.18 9.68
C LEU A 130 9.48 -16.52 10.85
N PRO A 131 9.01 -17.28 11.86
CA PRO A 131 9.84 -17.62 13.02
C PRO A 131 10.91 -18.67 12.69
N GLU A 132 10.77 -19.39 11.59
CA GLU A 132 11.60 -20.55 11.28
C GLU A 132 12.95 -20.16 10.69
N TRP A 133 14.02 -20.57 11.37
CA TRP A 133 15.38 -20.50 10.86
C TRP A 133 15.66 -21.64 9.89
N THR A 134 16.30 -21.30 8.77
CA THR A 134 16.81 -22.25 7.77
C THR A 134 18.33 -22.11 7.69
N GLU A 135 19.04 -23.24 7.69
CA GLU A 135 20.50 -23.25 7.53
C GLU A 135 20.87 -22.69 6.16
N LEU A 136 21.85 -21.78 6.14
CA LEU A 136 22.35 -21.16 4.93
C LEU A 136 23.44 -22.07 4.34
N GLY A 137 23.15 -22.66 3.18
CA GLY A 137 24.09 -23.50 2.45
C GLY A 137 24.65 -22.82 1.21
N LEU A 138 25.71 -23.39 0.66
CA LEU A 138 26.17 -23.06 -0.68
C LEU A 138 25.02 -23.35 -1.68
N PRO A 139 24.78 -22.49 -2.69
CA PRO A 139 23.76 -22.74 -3.70
C PRO A 139 24.04 -24.10 -4.38
N PRO A 140 23.00 -24.91 -4.68
CA PRO A 140 23.19 -26.13 -5.44
C PRO A 140 23.76 -25.75 -6.81
N PHE A 141 24.92 -26.31 -7.13
CA PHE A 141 25.67 -26.06 -8.36
C PHE A 141 24.85 -26.33 -9.63
#